data_AF-A0A7J4K388-F1
#
_entry.id   AF-A0A7J4K388-F1
#
_cell.length_a   1.000
_cell.length_b   1.000
_cell.length_c   1.000
_cell.angle_alpha   90.00
_cell.angle_beta   90.00
_cell.angle_gamma   90.00
#
_symmetry.space_group_name_H-M   'P 1'
#
loop_
_entity.id
_entity.type
_entity.pdbx_description
1 polymer ?
#
loop_
_entity_poly.entity_id
_entity_poly.type
_entity_poly.pdbx_seq_one_letter_code
_entity_poly.pdbx_strand_id
1 'polypeptide(L)'
;MPGRKDNPDSNDMKELQLRLFDLAEGNYQVVYVNWENAANDIVRILGKDIGDLEDAEWTPAVGKWVGRQLLATGMKPTDVRFIGPSHGSFVSFFAAEHMQSEWKKIHKDETGNVGAIVALDSAKNPVFFGADIPEERIVFSNVAESSIAFHSSVLGSKNRAFGANRAVTVTSSHIDPFKEHGFAISMFADMLADMKSGKNNRITQFFRLSKGKGISIDSLPDANGYDAWVDVRTNVLDTPDGPWWKAQASALRFRNADGSWSSPIFDPEIERNEMFIPSSGPGSYLP
;
A
#
# COMPACT_ATOMS: atom_id res chain seq x y z
N MET A 1 7.34 -5.51 -1.36
CA MET A 1 8.05 -5.45 -0.07
C MET A 1 7.18 -6.08 1.01
N PRO A 2 7.46 -7.31 1.50
CA PRO A 2 6.60 -7.97 2.49
C PRO A 2 6.52 -7.20 3.82
N GLY A 3 5.41 -7.37 4.54
CA GLY A 3 5.18 -6.78 5.86
C GLY A 3 5.94 -7.49 6.99
N ARG A 4 5.53 -7.23 8.24
CA ARG A 4 6.02 -7.95 9.44
C ARG A 4 5.31 -9.31 9.54
N LYS A 5 6.00 -10.38 9.99
CA LYS A 5 5.49 -11.77 10.03
C LYS A 5 4.90 -12.25 8.69
N ASP A 6 5.31 -11.60 7.62
CA ASP A 6 4.89 -11.84 6.27
C ASP A 6 6.15 -12.11 5.46
N ASN A 7 6.00 -12.87 4.40
CA ASN A 7 7.11 -13.27 3.57
C ASN A 7 6.64 -13.32 2.10
N PRO A 8 7.58 -13.39 1.14
CA PRO A 8 7.23 -13.51 -0.26
C PRO A 8 6.26 -14.67 -0.58
N ASP A 9 6.21 -15.69 0.28
CA ASP A 9 5.42 -16.90 0.11
C ASP A 9 4.03 -16.86 0.78
N SER A 10 3.63 -15.77 1.43
CA SER A 10 2.24 -15.63 1.93
C SER A 10 1.26 -15.51 0.76
N ASN A 11 -0.01 -15.88 0.97
CA ASN A 11 -1.03 -15.82 -0.09
C ASN A 11 -1.19 -14.41 -0.69
N ASP A 12 -1.28 -13.40 0.17
CA ASP A 12 -1.41 -12.00 -0.25
C ASP A 12 -0.20 -11.54 -1.05
N MET A 13 1.00 -11.85 -0.54
CA MET A 13 2.22 -11.46 -1.24
C MET A 13 2.35 -12.21 -2.55
N LYS A 14 2.19 -13.56 -2.58
CA LYS A 14 2.21 -14.39 -3.80
C LYS A 14 1.26 -13.88 -4.86
N GLU A 15 0.02 -13.54 -4.51
CA GLU A 15 -0.92 -12.97 -5.47
C GLU A 15 -0.41 -11.63 -5.99
N LEU A 16 -0.03 -10.70 -5.10
CA LEU A 16 0.56 -9.42 -5.50
C LEU A 16 1.79 -9.62 -6.41
N GLN A 17 2.61 -10.63 -6.13
CA GLN A 17 3.79 -10.93 -6.95
C GLN A 17 3.38 -11.31 -8.36
N LEU A 18 2.51 -12.32 -8.44
CA LEU A 18 2.02 -12.86 -9.70
C LEU A 18 1.40 -11.74 -10.54
N ARG A 19 0.58 -10.87 -9.95
CA ARG A 19 -0.08 -9.78 -10.69
C ARG A 19 0.88 -8.71 -11.18
N LEU A 20 1.90 -8.37 -10.38
CA LEU A 20 2.94 -7.43 -10.83
C LEU A 20 3.78 -8.03 -11.95
N PHE A 21 4.14 -9.31 -11.85
CA PHE A 21 4.87 -10.01 -12.92
C PHE A 21 4.04 -10.07 -14.21
N ASP A 22 2.75 -10.39 -14.08
CA ASP A 22 1.80 -10.44 -15.18
C ASP A 22 1.69 -9.10 -15.93
N LEU A 23 1.74 -7.99 -15.21
CA LEU A 23 1.58 -6.64 -15.76
C LEU A 23 2.91 -6.03 -16.21
N ALA A 24 4.04 -6.57 -15.77
CA ALA A 24 5.35 -6.07 -16.14
C ALA A 24 5.63 -6.18 -17.66
N GLU A 25 5.11 -7.22 -18.33
CA GLU A 25 5.16 -7.46 -19.79
C GLU A 25 6.51 -7.08 -20.47
N GLY A 26 7.63 -7.29 -19.78
CA GLY A 26 8.99 -6.97 -20.25
C GLY A 26 9.43 -5.51 -20.14
N ASN A 27 8.56 -4.60 -19.68
CA ASN A 27 8.89 -3.18 -19.44
C ASN A 27 9.44 -2.92 -18.03
N TYR A 28 9.22 -3.86 -17.10
CA TYR A 28 9.65 -3.74 -15.70
C TYR A 28 10.36 -5.02 -15.25
N GLN A 29 11.39 -4.87 -14.44
CA GLN A 29 11.93 -5.96 -13.64
C GLN A 29 11.25 -5.91 -12.26
N VAL A 30 10.55 -6.98 -11.90
CA VAL A 30 9.95 -7.09 -10.58
C VAL A 30 10.92 -7.78 -9.62
N VAL A 31 11.26 -7.10 -8.54
CA VAL A 31 12.21 -7.59 -7.53
C VAL A 31 11.47 -7.73 -6.19
N TYR A 32 11.53 -8.93 -5.64
CA TYR A 32 11.06 -9.21 -4.28
C TYR A 32 12.25 -9.34 -3.37
N VAL A 33 12.15 -8.68 -2.21
CA VAL A 33 13.18 -8.74 -1.20
C VAL A 33 12.62 -9.51 -0.02
N ASN A 34 13.29 -10.59 0.36
CA ASN A 34 12.95 -11.37 1.53
C ASN A 34 13.79 -10.89 2.73
N TRP A 35 13.12 -10.40 3.76
CA TRP A 35 13.71 -10.02 5.05
C TRP A 35 12.97 -10.68 6.22
N GLU A 36 12.35 -11.84 5.98
CA GLU A 36 11.57 -12.60 6.96
C GLU A 36 12.34 -12.79 8.28
N ASN A 37 13.65 -13.06 8.22
CA ASN A 37 14.48 -13.20 9.42
C ASN A 37 14.49 -11.94 10.30
N ALA A 38 14.50 -10.74 9.70
CA ALA A 38 14.43 -9.48 10.45
C ALA A 38 12.98 -9.15 10.85
N ALA A 39 12.01 -9.53 10.02
CA ALA A 39 10.58 -9.34 10.29
C ALA A 39 10.01 -10.27 11.38
N ASN A 40 10.74 -11.32 11.76
CA ASN A 40 10.37 -12.30 12.78
C ASN A 40 10.92 -11.98 14.19
N ASP A 41 11.48 -10.79 14.43
CA ASP A 41 12.00 -10.44 15.76
C ASP A 41 10.91 -10.48 16.85
N ILE A 42 11.23 -11.19 17.95
CA ILE A 42 10.40 -11.40 19.13
C ILE A 42 10.71 -10.32 20.15
N VAL A 43 9.70 -9.56 20.56
CA VAL A 43 9.77 -8.61 21.67
C VAL A 43 9.35 -9.32 22.96
N ARG A 44 10.15 -9.14 24.02
CA ARG A 44 9.91 -9.69 25.37
C ARG A 44 9.79 -8.56 26.38
N ILE A 45 8.63 -8.40 26.98
CA ILE A 45 8.43 -7.51 28.12
C ILE A 45 8.11 -8.37 29.35
N LEU A 46 8.82 -8.12 30.45
CA LEU A 46 8.63 -8.80 31.75
C LEU A 46 8.63 -10.34 31.67
N GLY A 47 9.47 -10.92 30.80
CA GLY A 47 9.64 -12.38 30.68
C GLY A 47 8.49 -13.12 30.01
N LYS A 48 7.50 -12.41 29.45
CA LYS A 48 6.48 -12.98 28.58
C LYS A 48 6.77 -12.59 27.13
N ASP A 49 6.66 -13.57 26.23
CA ASP A 49 6.53 -13.30 24.81
C ASP A 49 5.15 -12.66 24.63
N ILE A 50 5.09 -11.33 24.66
CA ILE A 50 3.81 -10.64 24.51
C ILE A 50 3.43 -10.56 23.02
N GLY A 51 4.38 -10.88 22.13
CA GLY A 51 4.29 -10.42 20.76
C GLY A 51 4.19 -8.89 20.74
N ASP A 52 4.11 -8.36 19.54
CA ASP A 52 3.49 -7.07 19.31
C ASP A 52 4.25 -5.80 19.75
N LEU A 53 4.50 -5.01 18.69
CA LEU A 53 4.46 -3.56 18.63
C LEU A 53 5.67 -2.73 19.04
N GLU A 54 6.70 -3.24 19.72
CA GLU A 54 7.78 -2.32 20.14
C GLU A 54 8.51 -1.68 18.96
N ASP A 55 9.30 -2.38 18.13
CA ASP A 55 10.07 -1.61 17.14
C ASP A 55 10.22 -2.27 15.77
N ALA A 56 9.72 -1.57 14.75
CA ALA A 56 10.11 -1.79 13.37
C ALA A 56 11.49 -1.14 13.08
N GLU A 57 12.39 -1.14 14.07
CA GLU A 57 13.76 -0.61 14.05
C GLU A 57 14.61 -1.20 12.92
N TRP A 58 14.26 -2.39 12.45
CA TRP A 58 14.90 -3.01 11.30
C TRP A 58 14.54 -2.32 9.98
N THR A 59 13.38 -1.65 9.88
CA THR A 59 12.88 -1.09 8.62
C THR A 59 13.78 0.00 8.01
N PRO A 60 14.40 0.93 8.77
CA PRO A 60 15.39 1.86 8.23
C PRO A 60 16.65 1.14 7.73
N ALA A 61 17.16 0.16 8.47
CA ALA A 61 18.37 -0.57 8.10
C ALA A 61 18.15 -1.40 6.81
N VAL A 62 17.04 -2.13 6.73
CA VAL A 62 16.66 -2.89 5.53
C VAL A 62 16.38 -1.95 4.36
N GLY A 63 15.63 -0.86 4.56
CA GLY A 63 15.37 0.13 3.52
C GLY A 63 16.65 0.73 2.96
N LYS A 64 17.56 1.16 3.82
CA LYS A 64 18.89 1.66 3.41
C LYS A 64 19.67 0.61 2.63
N TRP A 65 19.66 -0.64 3.06
CA TRP A 65 20.32 -1.73 2.34
C TRP A 65 19.72 -1.89 0.93
N VAL A 66 18.39 -1.95 0.80
CA VAL A 66 17.69 -2.04 -0.50
C VAL A 66 18.07 -0.87 -1.41
N GLY A 67 17.96 0.37 -0.91
CA GLY A 67 18.28 1.57 -1.70
C GLY A 67 19.73 1.58 -2.19
N ARG A 68 20.67 1.09 -1.35
CA ARG A 68 22.07 0.92 -1.74
C ARG A 68 22.24 -0.09 -2.86
N GLN A 69 21.57 -1.25 -2.78
CA GLN A 69 21.67 -2.27 -3.82
C GLN A 69 21.17 -1.74 -5.17
N LEU A 70 20.04 -1.04 -5.18
CA LEU A 70 19.46 -0.47 -6.40
C LEU A 70 20.41 0.55 -7.04
N LEU A 71 20.95 1.49 -6.26
CA LEU A 71 21.96 2.44 -6.74
C LEU A 71 23.23 1.73 -7.24
N ALA A 72 23.71 0.71 -6.53
CA ALA A 72 24.90 -0.04 -6.92
C ALA A 72 24.71 -0.80 -8.25
N THR A 73 23.48 -1.17 -8.59
CA THR A 73 23.15 -1.74 -9.91
C THR A 73 23.01 -0.70 -11.03
N GLY A 74 23.22 0.59 -10.73
CA GLY A 74 23.11 1.70 -11.68
C GLY A 74 21.68 2.17 -11.93
N MET A 75 20.70 1.74 -11.13
CA MET A 75 19.32 2.23 -11.26
C MET A 75 19.23 3.69 -10.81
N LYS A 76 18.59 4.53 -11.64
CA LYS A 76 18.23 5.89 -11.26
C LYS A 76 17.00 5.85 -10.34
N PRO A 77 16.89 6.74 -9.34
CA PRO A 77 15.72 6.80 -8.49
C PRO A 77 14.40 6.86 -9.27
N THR A 78 14.31 7.71 -10.30
CA THR A 78 13.11 7.89 -11.14
C THR A 78 12.66 6.61 -11.87
N ASP A 79 13.57 5.66 -12.08
CA ASP A 79 13.26 4.38 -12.73
C ASP A 79 12.75 3.32 -11.72
N VAL A 80 12.93 3.55 -10.43
CA VAL A 80 12.53 2.65 -9.34
C VAL A 80 11.13 2.97 -8.83
N ARG A 81 10.36 1.92 -8.53
CA ARG A 81 9.02 2.00 -7.94
C ARG A 81 8.91 1.01 -6.79
N PHE A 82 8.30 1.42 -5.68
CA PHE A 82 8.10 0.56 -4.52
C PHE A 82 6.63 0.30 -4.26
N ILE A 83 6.34 -0.93 -3.82
CA ILE A 83 5.02 -1.35 -3.35
C ILE A 83 5.24 -2.12 -2.05
N GLY A 84 4.59 -1.67 -0.98
CA GLY A 84 4.83 -2.22 0.36
C GLY A 84 3.57 -2.18 1.23
N PRO A 85 3.06 -3.34 1.67
CA PRO A 85 2.11 -3.40 2.76
C PRO A 85 2.70 -3.11 4.13
N SER A 86 1.88 -2.65 5.07
CA SER A 86 2.22 -2.63 6.49
C SER A 86 3.60 -1.99 6.74
N HIS A 87 4.51 -2.69 7.42
CA HIS A 87 5.91 -2.30 7.63
C HIS A 87 6.78 -2.34 6.35
N GLY A 88 6.40 -3.10 5.33
CA GLY A 88 7.01 -3.04 4.00
C GLY A 88 6.88 -1.67 3.33
N SER A 89 5.87 -0.87 3.72
CA SER A 89 5.79 0.54 3.33
C SER A 89 6.89 1.40 3.96
N PHE A 90 7.34 1.09 5.18
CA PHE A 90 8.43 1.81 5.84
C PHE A 90 9.75 1.50 5.15
N VAL A 91 9.99 0.22 4.85
CA VAL A 91 11.17 -0.20 4.07
C VAL A 91 11.21 0.52 2.73
N SER A 92 10.06 0.62 2.06
CA SER A 92 9.92 1.36 0.80
C SER A 92 10.29 2.83 0.94
N PHE A 93 9.80 3.49 2.00
CA PHE A 93 10.14 4.88 2.31
C PHE A 93 11.63 5.07 2.58
N PHE A 94 12.23 4.26 3.46
CA PHE A 94 13.65 4.41 3.81
C PHE A 94 14.59 4.03 2.67
N ALA A 95 14.18 3.10 1.80
CA ALA A 95 14.89 2.83 0.55
C ALA A 95 14.88 4.05 -0.37
N ALA A 96 13.70 4.64 -0.61
CA ALA A 96 13.56 5.84 -1.43
C ALA A 96 14.32 7.05 -0.86
N GLU A 97 14.24 7.27 0.46
CA GLU A 97 14.98 8.32 1.15
C GLU A 97 16.49 8.15 1.00
N HIS A 98 16.99 6.93 1.18
CA HIS A 98 18.42 6.65 1.01
C HIS A 98 18.85 6.90 -0.44
N MET A 99 18.07 6.41 -1.41
CA MET A 99 18.33 6.66 -2.83
C MET A 99 18.38 8.16 -3.14
N GLN A 100 17.39 8.93 -2.66
CA GLN A 100 17.31 10.38 -2.85
C GLN A 100 18.54 11.09 -2.27
N SER A 101 18.92 10.75 -1.03
CA SER A 101 20.05 11.37 -0.34
C SER A 101 21.37 11.09 -1.05
N GLU A 102 21.65 9.85 -1.43
CA GLU A 102 22.91 9.49 -2.11
C GLU A 102 22.94 10.02 -3.55
N TRP A 103 21.82 9.97 -4.28
CA TRP A 103 21.74 10.47 -5.64
C TRP A 103 22.07 11.97 -5.71
N LYS A 104 21.49 12.78 -4.81
CA LYS A 104 21.72 14.24 -4.76
C LYS A 104 23.17 14.63 -4.48
N LYS A 105 23.97 13.77 -3.84
CA LYS A 105 25.41 14.05 -3.62
C LYS A 105 26.18 14.14 -4.94
N ILE A 106 25.73 13.39 -5.95
CA ILE A 106 26.37 13.26 -7.26
C ILE A 106 25.63 14.11 -8.31
N HIS A 107 24.29 14.09 -8.27
CA HIS A 107 23.38 14.72 -9.21
C HIS A 107 22.62 15.89 -8.56
N LYS A 108 23.32 17.00 -8.32
CA LYS A 108 22.81 18.12 -7.50
C LYS A 108 21.55 18.80 -8.04
N ASP A 109 21.35 18.75 -9.36
CA ASP A 109 20.22 19.41 -10.04
C ASP A 109 19.00 18.48 -10.21
N GLU A 110 19.10 17.22 -9.76
CA GLU A 110 18.03 16.24 -9.87
C GLU A 110 17.27 16.09 -8.53
N THR A 111 15.98 15.75 -8.61
CA THR A 111 15.12 15.60 -7.41
C THR A 111 15.57 14.45 -6.51
N GLY A 112 16.24 13.43 -7.09
CA GLY A 112 16.57 12.17 -6.42
C GLY A 112 15.35 11.35 -6.00
N ASN A 113 14.13 11.78 -6.31
CA ASN A 113 12.90 11.08 -5.93
C ASN A 113 12.77 9.78 -6.70
N VAL A 114 12.21 8.76 -6.05
CA VAL A 114 11.83 7.54 -6.76
C VAL A 114 10.61 7.78 -7.63
N GLY A 115 10.44 7.02 -8.71
CA GLY A 115 9.33 7.23 -9.63
C GLY A 115 7.96 7.07 -8.97
N ALA A 116 7.77 6.04 -8.14
CA ALA A 116 6.52 5.88 -7.38
C ALA A 116 6.64 5.09 -6.08
N ILE A 117 5.73 5.35 -5.12
CA ILE A 117 5.49 4.51 -3.93
C ILE A 117 3.99 4.18 -3.82
N VAL A 118 3.68 2.90 -3.62
CA VAL A 118 2.34 2.42 -3.26
C VAL A 118 2.40 1.83 -1.86
N ALA A 119 1.78 2.52 -0.89
CA ALA A 119 1.71 2.08 0.49
C ALA A 119 0.36 1.38 0.74
N LEU A 120 0.37 0.11 1.14
CA LEU A 120 -0.83 -0.70 1.34
C LEU A 120 -1.07 -0.87 2.85
N ASP A 121 -1.98 -0.07 3.41
CA ASP A 121 -2.28 -0.03 4.84
C ASP A 121 -1.02 0.08 5.72
N SER A 122 -0.27 1.18 5.52
CA SER A 122 0.98 1.46 6.24
C SER A 122 0.77 1.30 7.75
N ALA A 123 1.57 0.45 8.41
CA ALA A 123 1.34 0.08 9.80
C ALA A 123 1.27 1.31 10.73
N LYS A 124 0.50 1.21 11.82
CA LYS A 124 0.45 2.20 12.91
C LYS A 124 1.44 1.79 14.00
N ASN A 125 2.24 2.74 14.49
CA ASN A 125 3.09 2.51 15.66
C ASN A 125 2.45 3.23 16.86
N PRO A 126 1.74 2.53 17.77
CA PRO A 126 1.17 3.17 18.94
C PRO A 126 2.28 3.74 19.85
N VAL A 127 2.20 5.05 20.11
CA VAL A 127 3.16 5.88 20.88
C VAL A 127 3.48 5.32 22.29
N PHE A 128 2.60 4.49 22.86
CA PHE A 128 2.77 3.94 24.21
C PHE A 128 3.77 2.76 24.30
N PHE A 129 4.30 2.28 23.18
CA PHE A 129 5.19 1.10 23.11
C PHE A 129 6.60 1.43 22.59
N GLY A 130 7.13 2.62 22.86
CA GLY A 130 8.53 2.91 22.54
C GLY A 130 8.84 3.23 21.08
N ALA A 131 7.82 3.33 20.21
CA ALA A 131 7.96 3.56 18.78
C ALA A 131 9.07 4.57 18.39
N ASP A 132 10.20 4.06 17.91
CA ASP A 132 11.37 4.87 17.51
C ASP A 132 11.16 5.65 16.21
N ILE A 133 10.06 5.40 15.51
CA ILE A 133 9.70 6.07 14.26
C ILE A 133 8.34 6.77 14.45
N PRO A 134 8.34 8.09 14.70
CA PRO A 134 7.12 8.89 14.78
C PRO A 134 6.26 8.75 13.52
N GLU A 135 4.94 8.88 13.64
CA GLU A 135 4.03 8.71 12.50
C GLU A 135 4.33 9.73 11.38
N GLU A 136 4.65 10.95 11.76
CA GLU A 136 4.98 12.08 10.89
C GLU A 136 6.35 11.97 10.20
N ARG A 137 7.21 11.01 10.61
CA ARG A 137 8.53 10.82 10.00
C ARG A 137 8.45 10.28 8.56
N ILE A 138 7.38 9.53 8.27
CA ILE A 138 7.16 8.85 7.00
C ILE A 138 6.13 9.64 6.20
N VAL A 139 6.64 10.45 5.27
CA VAL A 139 5.83 11.26 4.34
C VAL A 139 6.22 10.82 2.92
N PHE A 140 5.46 9.90 2.33
CA PHE A 140 5.82 9.26 1.06
C PHE A 140 6.01 10.25 -0.10
N SER A 141 5.24 11.34 -0.11
CA SER A 141 5.33 12.39 -1.12
C SER A 141 6.66 13.16 -1.09
N ASN A 142 7.43 13.10 0.00
CA ASN A 142 8.74 13.78 0.09
C ASN A 142 9.86 13.03 -0.66
N VAL A 143 9.67 11.74 -0.96
CA VAL A 143 10.72 10.86 -1.50
C VAL A 143 10.35 10.24 -2.84
N ALA A 144 9.14 10.48 -3.34
CA ALA A 144 8.63 9.94 -4.60
C ALA A 144 8.06 11.04 -5.52
N GLU A 145 8.08 10.83 -6.83
CA GLU A 145 7.41 11.70 -7.80
C GLU A 145 5.89 11.51 -7.77
N SER A 146 5.45 10.27 -7.51
CA SER A 146 4.06 9.90 -7.27
C SER A 146 3.98 8.97 -6.06
N SER A 147 2.97 9.15 -5.21
CA SER A 147 2.71 8.24 -4.10
C SER A 147 1.23 8.10 -3.83
N ILE A 148 0.79 6.86 -3.65
CA ILE A 148 -0.58 6.52 -3.31
C ILE A 148 -0.54 5.67 -2.05
N ALA A 149 -1.33 6.02 -1.05
CA ALA A 149 -1.48 5.23 0.15
C ALA A 149 -2.93 4.78 0.33
N PHE A 150 -3.10 3.47 0.50
CA PHE A 150 -4.37 2.85 0.86
C PHE A 150 -4.42 2.67 2.38
N HIS A 151 -5.54 3.02 3.00
CA HIS A 151 -5.79 2.82 4.43
C HIS A 151 -7.06 1.98 4.58
N SER A 152 -6.92 0.81 5.19
CA SER A 152 -7.98 -0.20 5.26
C SER A 152 -8.32 -0.67 6.66
N SER A 153 -7.50 -0.38 7.68
CA SER A 153 -7.73 -0.92 9.03
C SER A 153 -7.32 0.02 10.17
N VAL A 154 -7.75 -0.33 11.39
CA VAL A 154 -7.29 0.31 12.63
C VAL A 154 -5.81 0.08 12.94
N LEU A 155 -5.20 -0.95 12.33
CA LEU A 155 -3.77 -1.24 12.43
C LEU A 155 -2.95 -0.42 11.43
N GLY A 156 -3.62 0.23 10.46
CA GLY A 156 -3.01 1.19 9.54
C GLY A 156 -2.98 2.62 10.11
N SER A 157 -1.96 3.39 9.74
CA SER A 157 -1.83 4.81 10.08
C SER A 157 -2.48 5.69 9.01
N LYS A 158 -3.59 6.32 9.39
CA LYS A 158 -4.24 7.39 8.62
C LYS A 158 -3.30 8.56 8.34
N ASN A 159 -2.46 8.95 9.31
CA ASN A 159 -1.52 10.07 9.15
C ASN A 159 -0.49 9.77 8.07
N ARG A 160 0.07 8.55 8.05
CA ARG A 160 0.98 8.12 6.99
C ARG A 160 0.30 8.04 5.63
N ALA A 161 -0.97 7.61 5.59
CA ALA A 161 -1.74 7.63 4.36
C ALA A 161 -1.88 9.05 3.79
N PHE A 162 -2.15 10.03 4.65
CA PHE A 162 -2.21 11.45 4.27
C PHE A 162 -0.84 12.07 3.92
N GLY A 163 0.27 11.38 4.21
CA GLY A 163 1.61 11.78 3.78
C GLY A 163 1.94 11.43 2.31
N ALA A 164 1.06 10.72 1.61
CA ALA A 164 1.19 10.44 0.18
C ALA A 164 0.58 11.55 -0.70
N ASN A 165 0.87 11.56 -2.00
CA ASN A 165 0.25 12.50 -2.95
C ASN A 165 -1.25 12.23 -3.10
N ARG A 166 -1.67 10.97 -2.91
CA ARG A 166 -3.06 10.54 -2.90
C ARG A 166 -3.31 9.55 -1.77
N ALA A 167 -4.44 9.70 -1.09
CA ALA A 167 -4.87 8.82 -0.01
C ALA A 167 -6.23 8.19 -0.35
N VAL A 168 -6.32 6.87 -0.22
CA VAL A 168 -7.52 6.08 -0.53
C VAL A 168 -7.94 5.33 0.71
N THR A 169 -9.20 5.44 1.11
CA THR A 169 -9.76 4.58 2.16
C THR A 169 -10.39 3.34 1.53
N VAL A 170 -10.19 2.19 2.16
CA VAL A 170 -10.72 0.90 1.74
C VAL A 170 -11.58 0.36 2.87
N THR A 171 -12.84 0.00 2.60
CA THR A 171 -13.75 -0.48 3.64
C THR A 171 -14.52 -1.72 3.20
N SER A 172 -14.89 -2.57 4.15
CA SER A 172 -15.80 -3.68 3.90
C SER A 172 -17.04 -3.57 4.79
N SER A 173 -18.14 -4.21 4.37
CA SER A 173 -19.30 -4.45 5.24
C SER A 173 -19.02 -5.50 6.34
N HIS A 174 -17.93 -6.27 6.21
CA HIS A 174 -17.49 -7.26 7.19
C HIS A 174 -16.37 -6.66 8.05
N ILE A 175 -16.68 -6.43 9.32
CA ILE A 175 -15.81 -5.72 10.27
C ILE A 175 -15.00 -6.75 11.07
N ASP A 176 -13.78 -7.04 10.64
CA ASP A 176 -12.78 -7.74 11.45
C ASP A 176 -11.45 -6.99 11.34
N PRO A 177 -11.07 -6.22 12.38
CA PRO A 177 -9.95 -5.29 12.31
C PRO A 177 -8.60 -5.97 12.07
N PHE A 178 -8.47 -7.27 12.39
CA PHE A 178 -7.24 -8.03 12.12
C PHE A 178 -7.17 -8.53 10.68
N LYS A 179 -8.31 -8.71 10.02
CA LYS A 179 -8.40 -9.12 8.61
C LYS A 179 -8.35 -7.92 7.66
N GLU A 180 -8.89 -6.79 8.10
CA GLU A 180 -8.91 -5.53 7.34
C GLU A 180 -7.53 -5.06 6.90
N HIS A 181 -6.47 -5.40 7.66
CA HIS A 181 -5.09 -5.04 7.30
C HIS A 181 -4.65 -5.65 5.96
N GLY A 182 -5.15 -6.84 5.62
CA GLY A 182 -4.88 -7.51 4.35
C GLY A 182 -5.75 -7.03 3.18
N PHE A 183 -6.81 -6.25 3.43
CA PHE A 183 -7.74 -5.82 2.37
C PHE A 183 -7.08 -4.91 1.35
N ALA A 184 -6.24 -3.96 1.78
CA ALA A 184 -5.52 -3.11 0.84
C ALA A 184 -4.64 -3.93 -0.11
N ILE A 185 -4.03 -5.02 0.36
CA ILE A 185 -3.12 -5.86 -0.43
C ILE A 185 -3.88 -6.68 -1.46
N SER A 186 -4.86 -7.45 -1.00
CA SER A 186 -5.64 -8.34 -1.86
C SER A 186 -6.48 -7.55 -2.86
N MET A 187 -7.12 -6.45 -2.44
CA MET A 187 -7.84 -5.55 -3.35
C MET A 187 -6.91 -4.98 -4.41
N PHE A 188 -5.74 -4.48 -4.00
CA PHE A 188 -4.81 -3.87 -4.93
C PHE A 188 -4.25 -4.91 -5.93
N ALA A 189 -3.96 -6.13 -5.49
CA ALA A 189 -3.57 -7.22 -6.36
C ALA A 189 -4.70 -7.56 -7.37
N ASP A 190 -5.95 -7.66 -6.91
CA ASP A 190 -7.11 -7.90 -7.78
C ASP A 190 -7.28 -6.78 -8.83
N MET A 191 -7.10 -5.52 -8.42
CA MET A 191 -7.11 -4.38 -9.35
C MET A 191 -6.03 -4.48 -10.42
N LEU A 192 -4.83 -4.95 -10.09
CA LEU A 192 -3.77 -5.18 -11.10
C LEU A 192 -4.19 -6.28 -12.09
N ALA A 193 -4.81 -7.35 -11.63
CA ALA A 193 -5.35 -8.40 -12.52
C ALA A 193 -6.43 -7.85 -13.46
N ASP A 194 -7.30 -6.99 -12.94
CA ASP A 194 -8.36 -6.34 -13.69
C ASP A 194 -7.85 -5.31 -14.69
N MET A 195 -6.73 -4.63 -14.41
CA MET A 195 -6.07 -3.75 -15.39
C MET A 195 -5.59 -4.51 -16.63
N LYS A 196 -5.08 -5.74 -16.44
CA LYS A 196 -4.62 -6.61 -17.54
C LYS A 196 -5.79 -7.20 -18.32
N SER A 197 -6.82 -7.68 -17.63
CA SER A 197 -7.96 -8.36 -18.27
C SER A 197 -9.02 -7.39 -18.80
N GLY A 198 -9.07 -6.15 -18.30
CA GLY A 198 -10.10 -5.16 -18.59
C GLY A 198 -11.45 -5.41 -17.91
N LYS A 199 -11.52 -6.38 -16.98
CA LYS A 199 -12.77 -6.85 -16.37
C LYS A 199 -13.49 -5.77 -15.57
N ASN A 200 -12.77 -5.01 -14.74
CA ASN A 200 -13.29 -3.91 -13.94
C ASN A 200 -12.75 -2.54 -14.41
N ASN A 201 -12.78 -2.30 -15.72
CA ASN A 201 -12.28 -1.06 -16.32
C ASN A 201 -12.95 0.22 -15.77
N ARG A 202 -14.13 0.12 -15.15
CA ARG A 202 -14.81 1.26 -14.53
C ARG A 202 -14.04 1.80 -13.33
N ILE A 203 -13.49 0.92 -12.49
CA ILE A 203 -12.72 1.28 -11.29
C ILE A 203 -11.22 1.35 -11.64
N THR A 204 -10.67 0.36 -12.32
CA THR A 204 -9.20 0.24 -12.50
C THR A 204 -8.61 1.29 -13.44
N GLN A 205 -9.40 1.92 -14.31
CA GLN A 205 -8.93 3.02 -15.15
C GLN A 205 -8.38 4.22 -14.37
N PHE A 206 -8.77 4.38 -13.10
CA PHE A 206 -8.31 5.44 -12.23
C PHE A 206 -6.99 5.12 -11.52
N PHE A 207 -6.51 3.89 -11.62
CA PHE A 207 -5.34 3.38 -10.90
C PHE A 207 -4.30 2.81 -11.86
N ARG A 208 -4.11 3.44 -13.02
CA ARG A 208 -3.27 2.89 -14.08
C ARG A 208 -1.78 2.99 -13.76
N LEU A 209 -1.05 1.94 -14.11
CA LEU A 209 0.40 1.98 -14.26
C LEU A 209 0.74 2.76 -15.53
N SER A 210 1.10 4.03 -15.36
CA SER A 210 1.62 4.86 -16.45
C SER A 210 3.12 4.62 -16.65
N LYS A 211 3.53 4.53 -17.91
CA LYS A 211 4.96 4.49 -18.28
C LYS A 211 5.61 5.79 -17.80
N GLY A 212 6.60 5.69 -16.91
CA GLY A 212 7.26 6.85 -16.31
C GLY A 212 6.75 7.19 -14.90
N LYS A 213 5.45 7.41 -14.70
CA LYS A 213 4.94 7.89 -13.38
C LYS A 213 4.48 6.80 -12.40
N GLY A 214 4.51 5.52 -12.80
CA GLY A 214 3.99 4.43 -11.95
C GLY A 214 2.47 4.47 -11.83
N ILE A 215 1.93 4.05 -10.68
CA ILE A 215 0.48 4.11 -10.43
C ILE A 215 0.09 5.56 -10.21
N SER A 216 -0.90 6.00 -10.97
CA SER A 216 -1.36 7.36 -10.97
C SER A 216 -2.87 7.40 -10.83
N ILE A 217 -3.32 8.34 -10.01
CA ILE A 217 -4.70 8.78 -9.87
C ILE A 217 -4.77 10.27 -10.30
N ASP A 218 -4.16 10.59 -11.45
CA ASP A 218 -3.94 11.98 -11.91
C ASP A 218 -5.25 12.74 -12.22
N SER A 219 -6.39 12.06 -12.32
CA SER A 219 -7.68 12.66 -12.71
C SER A 219 -8.59 13.04 -11.54
N LEU A 220 -8.15 12.90 -10.29
CA LEU A 220 -8.97 13.26 -9.13
C LEU A 220 -8.76 14.71 -8.70
N PRO A 221 -9.83 15.41 -8.29
CA PRO A 221 -9.71 16.75 -7.71
C PRO A 221 -8.91 16.67 -6.40
N ASP A 222 -8.04 17.64 -6.16
CA ASP A 222 -7.32 17.74 -4.90
C ASP A 222 -8.33 18.05 -3.76
N ALA A 223 -8.39 17.19 -2.75
CA ALA A 223 -9.28 17.35 -1.60
C ALA A 223 -8.52 17.21 -0.28
N ASN A 224 -8.98 17.89 0.78
CA ASN A 224 -8.39 17.75 2.11
C ASN A 224 -8.79 16.42 2.77
N GLY A 225 -7.95 15.39 2.73
CA GLY A 225 -8.18 14.09 3.38
C GLY A 225 -8.06 12.94 2.38
N TYR A 226 -8.90 11.90 2.49
CA TYR A 226 -8.94 10.87 1.44
C TYR A 226 -9.52 11.44 0.15
N ASP A 227 -8.85 11.16 -0.96
CA ASP A 227 -9.25 11.53 -2.32
C ASP A 227 -10.30 10.56 -2.87
N ALA A 228 -10.23 9.30 -2.44
CA ALA A 228 -11.09 8.25 -2.91
C ALA A 228 -11.47 7.27 -1.80
N TRP A 229 -12.55 6.57 -2.05
CA TRP A 229 -13.05 5.51 -1.21
C TRP A 229 -13.43 4.30 -2.07
N VAL A 230 -12.81 3.17 -1.78
CA VAL A 230 -13.16 1.87 -2.33
C VAL A 230 -13.91 1.02 -1.29
N ASP A 231 -15.16 0.67 -1.59
CA ASP A 231 -15.82 -0.44 -0.90
C ASP A 231 -15.28 -1.76 -1.47
N VAL A 232 -15.08 -2.76 -0.62
CA VAL A 232 -14.65 -4.10 -1.04
C VAL A 232 -15.66 -5.18 -0.66
N ARG A 233 -15.85 -6.12 -1.59
CA ARG A 233 -16.44 -7.43 -1.29
C ARG A 233 -15.34 -8.36 -0.82
N THR A 234 -15.66 -9.21 0.15
CA THR A 234 -14.71 -10.18 0.71
C THR A 234 -15.19 -11.59 0.41
N ASN A 235 -14.27 -12.44 -0.03
CA ASN A 235 -14.50 -13.86 -0.22
C ASN A 235 -13.47 -14.65 0.59
N VAL A 236 -13.91 -15.74 1.22
CA VAL A 236 -12.99 -16.66 1.89
C VAL A 236 -12.61 -17.74 0.89
N LEU A 237 -11.31 -17.91 0.69
CA LEU A 237 -10.73 -18.95 -0.15
C LEU A 237 -9.97 -19.93 0.73
N ASP A 238 -10.28 -21.21 0.62
CA ASP A 238 -9.48 -22.25 1.27
C ASP A 238 -8.18 -22.45 0.48
N THR A 239 -7.05 -22.18 1.14
CA THR A 239 -5.71 -22.37 0.56
C THR A 239 -4.96 -23.47 1.33
N PRO A 240 -3.88 -24.04 0.77
CA PRO A 240 -3.02 -24.98 1.50
C PRO A 240 -2.49 -24.43 2.84
N ASP A 241 -2.36 -23.10 2.95
CA ASP A 241 -1.84 -22.40 4.12
C ASP A 241 -2.96 -21.96 5.09
N GLY A 242 -4.22 -22.31 4.79
CA GLY A 242 -5.41 -21.97 5.57
C GLY A 242 -6.41 -21.07 4.85
N PRO A 243 -7.52 -20.70 5.50
CA PRO A 243 -8.52 -19.80 4.91
C PRO A 243 -7.93 -18.41 4.73
N TRP A 244 -8.07 -17.87 3.51
CA TRP A 244 -7.57 -16.56 3.12
C TRP A 244 -8.72 -15.64 2.70
N TRP A 245 -8.71 -14.41 3.22
CA TRP A 245 -9.74 -13.42 2.96
C TRP A 245 -9.31 -12.53 1.80
N LYS A 246 -9.90 -12.77 0.63
CA LYS A 246 -9.63 -11.97 -0.56
C LYS A 246 -10.61 -10.80 -0.64
N ALA A 247 -10.08 -9.58 -0.66
CA ALA A 247 -10.87 -8.37 -0.93
C ALA A 247 -10.85 -8.04 -2.42
N GLN A 248 -11.98 -7.59 -2.96
CA GLN A 248 -12.11 -7.12 -4.35
C GLN A 248 -12.89 -5.82 -4.37
N ALA A 249 -12.45 -4.85 -5.18
CA ALA A 249 -13.09 -3.55 -5.28
C ALA A 249 -14.52 -3.69 -5.85
N SER A 250 -15.53 -3.32 -5.05
CA SER A 250 -16.94 -3.43 -5.41
C SER A 250 -17.54 -2.10 -5.84
N ALA A 251 -17.15 -1.01 -5.18
CA ALA A 251 -17.57 0.34 -5.53
C ALA A 251 -16.44 1.34 -5.29
N LEU A 252 -16.42 2.41 -6.09
CA LEU A 252 -15.47 3.51 -5.97
C LEU A 252 -16.23 4.83 -5.88
N ARG A 253 -15.85 5.68 -4.94
CA ARG A 253 -16.30 7.08 -4.84
C ARG A 253 -15.11 8.00 -4.78
N PHE A 254 -15.29 9.21 -5.29
CA PHE A 254 -14.31 10.28 -5.20
C PHE A 254 -14.81 11.38 -4.30
N ARG A 255 -13.87 12.04 -3.64
CA ARG A 255 -14.18 13.24 -2.90
C ARG A 255 -14.19 14.43 -3.85
N ASN A 256 -15.28 15.18 -3.86
CA ASN A 256 -15.42 16.40 -4.62
C ASN A 256 -14.67 17.55 -3.94
N ALA A 257 -14.38 18.61 -4.70
CA ALA A 257 -13.69 19.80 -4.18
C ALA A 257 -14.46 20.51 -3.04
N ASP A 258 -15.79 20.36 -2.98
CA ASP A 258 -16.65 20.85 -1.90
C ASP A 258 -16.67 19.94 -0.66
N GLY A 259 -15.91 18.84 -0.70
CA GLY A 259 -15.81 17.85 0.37
C GLY A 259 -16.89 16.76 0.36
N SER A 260 -17.90 16.85 -0.53
CA SER A 260 -18.92 15.81 -0.72
C SER A 260 -18.37 14.59 -1.45
N TRP A 261 -19.13 13.49 -1.47
CA TRP A 261 -18.76 12.27 -2.21
C TRP A 261 -19.51 12.19 -3.54
N SER A 262 -18.83 11.74 -4.59
CA SER A 262 -19.45 11.42 -5.87
C SER A 262 -20.45 10.27 -5.74
N SER A 263 -21.33 10.13 -6.74
CA SER A 263 -22.08 8.89 -6.93
C SER A 263 -21.12 7.70 -7.04
N PRO A 264 -21.48 6.53 -6.47
CA PRO A 264 -20.66 5.33 -6.55
C PRO A 264 -20.53 4.84 -8.00
N ILE A 265 -19.31 4.45 -8.36
CA ILE A 265 -18.98 3.69 -9.57
C ILE A 265 -18.88 2.23 -9.16
N PHE A 266 -19.80 1.40 -9.62
CA PHE A 266 -19.83 -0.02 -9.26
C PHE A 266 -19.05 -0.90 -10.24
N ASP A 267 -18.53 -2.00 -9.71
CA ASP A 267 -18.09 -3.15 -10.50
C ASP A 267 -19.28 -3.67 -11.35
N PRO A 268 -19.13 -3.79 -12.69
CA PRO A 268 -20.17 -4.32 -13.57
C PRO A 268 -20.70 -5.72 -13.23
N GLU A 269 -19.96 -6.53 -12.47
CA GLU A 269 -20.45 -7.83 -11.99
C GLU A 269 -21.42 -7.71 -10.82
N ILE A 270 -21.29 -6.64 -10.02
CA ILE A 270 -22.12 -6.41 -8.84
C ILE A 270 -23.45 -5.78 -9.23
N GLU A 271 -23.45 -4.85 -10.19
CA GLU A 271 -24.67 -4.25 -10.74
C GLU A 271 -25.67 -5.30 -11.28
N ARG A 272 -25.17 -6.48 -11.69
CA ARG A 272 -25.99 -7.52 -12.29
C ARG A 272 -26.62 -8.49 -11.29
N ASN A 273 -26.05 -8.64 -10.10
CA ASN A 273 -26.33 -9.78 -9.24
C ASN A 273 -26.90 -9.43 -7.86
N GLU A 274 -26.83 -8.18 -7.37
CA GLU A 274 -27.27 -7.84 -6.01
C GLU A 274 -27.91 -6.46 -5.86
N MET A 275 -28.88 -6.34 -4.93
CA MET A 275 -29.18 -5.08 -4.24
C MET A 275 -28.03 -4.77 -3.27
N PHE A 276 -26.85 -4.40 -3.80
CA PHE A 276 -25.75 -3.93 -2.96
C PHE A 276 -26.16 -2.58 -2.35
N ILE A 277 -26.46 -2.57 -1.04
CA ILE A 277 -26.63 -1.32 -0.30
C ILE A 277 -25.22 -0.85 0.03
N PRO A 278 -24.71 0.23 -0.61
CA PRO A 278 -23.38 0.70 -0.30
C PRO A 278 -23.30 1.11 1.18
N SER A 279 -22.11 1.07 1.74
CA SER A 279 -21.87 1.67 3.04
C SER A 279 -22.29 3.16 3.03
N SER A 280 -22.82 3.64 4.17
CA SER A 280 -23.57 4.91 4.27
C SER A 280 -22.73 6.18 4.20
N GLY A 281 -21.46 6.10 3.81
CA GLY A 281 -20.50 7.15 4.18
C GLY A 281 -19.35 6.54 4.99
N PRO A 282 -18.17 7.18 5.08
CA PRO A 282 -17.17 6.77 6.04
C PRO A 282 -17.82 7.06 7.39
N GLY A 283 -18.57 6.09 7.90
CA GLY A 283 -19.39 6.22 9.08
C GLY A 283 -18.44 6.24 10.25
N SER A 284 -17.94 7.42 10.61
CA SER A 284 -17.26 7.71 11.87
C SER A 284 -16.44 6.56 12.45
N TYR A 285 -15.62 5.88 11.64
CA TYR A 285 -14.53 5.02 12.13
C TYR A 285 -13.35 5.86 12.65
N LEU A 286 -13.65 7.12 13.00
CA LEU A 286 -12.80 8.02 13.74
C LEU A 286 -13.25 7.92 15.20
N PRO A 287 -12.48 7.29 16.10
CA PRO A 287 -12.13 8.03 17.29
C PRO A 287 -11.43 9.35 16.91
#